data_AF-A0A9E3DHU2-F1
#
_entry.id   AF-A0A9E3DHU2-F1
#
_cell.length_a   1.000
_cell.length_b   1.000
_cell.length_c   1.000
_cell.angle_alpha   90.00
_cell.angle_beta   90.00
_cell.angle_gamma   90.00
#
_symmetry.space_group_name_H-M   'P 1'
#
loop_
_entity.id
_entity.type
_entity.pdbx_description
1 polymer ?
#
loop_
_entity_poly.entity_id
_entity_poly.type
_entity_poly.pdbx_seq_one_letter_code
_entity_poly.pdbx_strand_id
1 'polypeptide(L)'
;MATLDELRQHFHAIEADASTLLDLSPWLLGVHASPGSWSASECIEHLLFSINPYFRVWERELAHAVPGNTTGRCKLDFWGHVLLWALEPPPKFRFRTPQAFDPKYIADTQLERIILEPDQTVEMFLASQRAVLKLLDDAEGIALDRIKIVSPFSRHVRYSVWSSFCVTAAHE
;
A
#
# COMPACT_ATOMS: atom_id res chain seq x y z
N MET A 1 15.66 -1.23 0.21
CA MET A 1 14.97 -1.87 1.35
C MET A 1 15.40 -3.32 1.51
N ALA A 2 16.14 -3.60 2.57
CA ALA A 2 16.57 -4.92 2.99
C ALA A 2 16.32 -5.21 4.48
N THR A 3 15.92 -4.20 5.27
CA THR A 3 15.68 -4.32 6.72
C THR A 3 14.33 -3.71 7.11
N LEU A 4 13.76 -4.16 8.23
CA LEU A 4 12.53 -3.57 8.78
C LEU A 4 12.68 -2.08 9.05
N ASP A 5 13.85 -1.64 9.53
CA ASP A 5 14.13 -0.22 9.81
C ASP A 5 14.07 0.64 8.55
N GLU A 6 14.71 0.21 7.45
CA GLU A 6 14.63 0.92 6.16
C GLU A 6 13.18 1.00 5.65
N LEU A 7 12.40 -0.05 5.86
CA LEU A 7 11.00 -0.10 5.44
C LEU A 7 10.11 0.81 6.32
N ARG A 8 10.32 0.82 7.64
CA ARG A 8 9.64 1.76 8.57
C ARG A 8 9.95 3.21 8.20
N GLN A 9 11.23 3.52 7.92
CA GLN A 9 11.62 4.87 7.48
C GLN A 9 10.89 5.30 6.20
N HIS A 10 10.66 4.36 5.27
CA HIS A 10 9.89 4.63 4.06
C HIS A 10 8.43 4.97 4.37
N PHE A 11 7.75 4.15 5.18
CA PHE A 11 6.35 4.42 5.56
C PHE A 11 6.21 5.71 6.40
N HIS A 12 7.20 6.05 7.23
CA HIS A 12 7.23 7.35 7.90
C HIS A 12 7.38 8.53 6.92
N ALA A 13 8.18 8.36 5.85
CA ALA A 13 8.29 9.39 4.81
C ALA A 13 6.95 9.55 4.06
N ILE A 14 6.29 8.44 3.71
CA ILE A 14 4.95 8.45 3.09
C ILE A 14 3.93 9.15 4.00
N GLU A 15 3.89 8.81 5.29
CA GLU A 15 3.01 9.46 6.26
C GLU A 15 3.29 10.97 6.37
N ALA A 16 4.56 11.37 6.41
CA ALA A 16 4.96 12.77 6.50
C ALA A 16 4.55 13.55 5.25
N ASP A 17 4.80 13.01 4.06
CA ASP A 17 4.45 13.63 2.78
C ASP A 17 2.92 13.76 2.64
N ALA A 18 2.17 12.69 2.95
CA ALA A 18 0.72 12.70 2.90
C ALA A 18 0.09 13.65 3.94
N SER A 19 0.73 13.83 5.11
CA SER A 19 0.24 14.75 6.14
C SER A 19 0.23 16.21 5.67
N THR A 20 1.11 16.58 4.74
CA THR A 20 1.11 17.93 4.15
C THR A 20 -0.18 18.25 3.37
N LEU A 21 -0.92 17.22 2.95
CA LEU A 21 -2.19 17.38 2.24
C LEU A 21 -3.32 17.85 3.16
N LEU A 22 -3.20 17.65 4.48
CA LEU A 22 -4.17 18.14 5.46
C LEU A 22 -4.15 19.68 5.59
N ASP A 23 -3.07 20.33 5.18
CA ASP A 23 -2.97 21.80 5.15
C ASP A 23 -3.71 22.41 3.95
N LEU A 24 -4.13 21.59 2.98
CA LEU A 24 -4.88 22.02 1.81
C LEU A 24 -6.38 22.07 2.13
N SER A 25 -7.12 22.96 1.45
CA SER A 25 -8.56 22.96 1.56
C SER A 25 -9.15 21.67 0.96
N PRO A 26 -10.21 21.07 1.56
CA PRO A 26 -10.82 19.85 1.02
C PRO A 26 -11.29 20.01 -0.43
N TRP A 27 -11.74 21.21 -0.80
CA TRP A 27 -12.08 21.54 -2.17
C TRP A 27 -10.91 21.32 -3.14
N LEU A 28 -9.69 21.76 -2.78
CA LEU A 28 -8.53 21.65 -3.66
C LEU A 28 -8.12 20.18 -3.89
N LEU A 29 -8.28 19.33 -2.87
CA LEU A 29 -8.01 17.89 -2.97
C LEU A 29 -8.93 17.19 -3.99
N GLY A 30 -10.16 17.70 -4.17
CA GLY A 30 -11.13 17.20 -5.14
C GLY A 30 -10.98 17.75 -6.57
N VAL A 31 -10.08 18.73 -6.81
CA VAL A 31 -9.91 19.32 -8.14
C VAL A 31 -9.15 18.36 -9.06
N HIS A 32 -9.70 18.13 -10.25
CA HIS A 32 -9.01 17.39 -11.31
C HIS A 32 -8.09 18.34 -12.08
N ALA A 33 -6.82 17.95 -12.22
CA ALA A 33 -5.84 18.75 -12.97
C ALA A 33 -6.16 18.85 -14.47
N SER A 34 -6.83 17.85 -15.06
CA SER A 34 -7.26 17.86 -16.46
C SER A 34 -8.45 16.92 -16.70
N PRO A 35 -9.22 17.09 -17.80
CA PRO A 35 -10.30 16.16 -18.14
C PRO A 35 -9.81 14.71 -18.23
N GLY A 36 -10.43 13.82 -17.45
CA GLY A 36 -10.08 12.41 -17.41
C GLY A 36 -8.94 12.05 -16.45
N SER A 37 -8.25 13.01 -15.82
CA SER A 37 -7.31 12.70 -14.74
C SER A 37 -8.04 12.35 -13.44
N TRP A 38 -7.30 11.75 -12.51
CA TRP A 38 -7.73 11.66 -11.12
C TRP A 38 -7.45 12.98 -10.38
N SER A 39 -8.28 13.31 -9.38
CA SER A 39 -7.96 14.32 -8.36
C SER A 39 -6.94 13.76 -7.36
N ALA A 40 -6.44 14.60 -6.44
CA ALA A 40 -5.57 14.13 -5.37
C ALA A 40 -6.31 13.14 -4.44
N SER A 41 -7.57 13.44 -4.10
CA SER A 41 -8.39 12.53 -3.29
C SER A 41 -8.63 11.18 -3.99
N GLU A 42 -8.91 11.18 -5.29
CA GLU A 42 -9.08 9.93 -6.06
C GLU A 42 -7.77 9.13 -6.14
N CYS A 43 -6.61 9.79 -6.22
CA CYS A 43 -5.32 9.09 -6.12
C CYS A 43 -5.16 8.40 -4.77
N ILE A 44 -5.52 9.06 -3.66
CA ILE A 44 -5.41 8.46 -2.32
C ILE A 44 -6.43 7.33 -2.14
N GLU A 45 -7.65 7.48 -2.66
CA GLU A 45 -8.64 6.39 -2.69
C GLU A 45 -8.11 5.16 -3.40
N HIS A 46 -7.42 5.34 -4.53
CA HIS A 46 -6.77 4.24 -5.24
C HIS A 46 -5.74 3.52 -4.37
N LEU A 47 -4.90 4.25 -3.63
CA LEU A 47 -3.93 3.67 -2.71
C LEU A 47 -4.61 2.90 -1.57
N LEU A 48 -5.69 3.45 -1.00
CA LEU A 48 -6.49 2.75 0.02
C LEU A 48 -7.08 1.43 -0.53
N PHE A 49 -7.60 1.44 -1.76
CA PHE A 49 -8.14 0.22 -2.37
C PHE A 49 -7.07 -0.83 -2.69
N SER A 50 -5.85 -0.40 -3.03
CA SER A 50 -4.75 -1.32 -3.31
C SER A 50 -4.17 -1.96 -2.03
N ILE A 51 -4.17 -1.25 -0.90
CA ILE A 51 -3.61 -1.76 0.36
C ILE A 51 -4.62 -2.55 1.20
N ASN A 52 -5.89 -2.15 1.24
CA ASN A 52 -6.89 -2.70 2.16
C ASN A 52 -6.98 -4.24 2.17
N PRO A 53 -6.98 -4.93 1.01
CA PRO A 53 -7.01 -6.40 0.98
C PRO A 53 -5.80 -7.08 1.62
N TYR A 54 -4.66 -6.39 1.73
CA TYR A 54 -3.45 -6.95 2.32
C TYR A 54 -3.48 -6.98 3.85
N PHE A 55 -4.15 -6.03 4.54
CA PHE A 55 -4.19 -6.02 6.01
C PHE A 55 -4.63 -7.37 6.58
N ARG A 56 -5.74 -7.92 6.07
CA ARG A 56 -6.22 -9.25 6.47
C ARG A 56 -5.19 -10.36 6.22
N VAL A 57 -4.44 -10.27 5.13
CA VAL A 57 -3.40 -11.26 4.80
C VAL A 57 -2.22 -11.12 5.76
N TRP A 58 -1.72 -9.92 5.99
CA TRP A 58 -0.60 -9.66 6.89
C TRP A 58 -0.92 -10.03 8.32
N GLU A 59 -2.05 -9.57 8.86
CA GLU A 59 -2.52 -9.91 10.20
C GLU A 59 -2.60 -11.42 10.39
N ARG A 60 -3.20 -12.13 9.44
CA ARG A 60 -3.30 -13.59 9.47
C ARG A 60 -1.90 -14.22 9.51
N GLU A 61 -1.04 -13.87 8.57
CA GLU A 61 0.28 -14.52 8.47
C GLU A 61 1.19 -14.21 9.66
N LEU A 62 1.16 -12.97 10.17
CA LEU A 62 1.94 -12.58 11.34
C LEU A 62 1.44 -13.27 12.61
N ALA A 63 0.12 -13.43 12.78
CA ALA A 63 -0.44 -14.14 13.94
C ALA A 63 -0.05 -15.63 14.00
N HIS A 64 0.26 -16.26 12.86
CA HIS A 64 0.70 -17.65 12.79
C HIS A 64 2.23 -17.80 12.69
N ALA A 65 2.96 -16.69 12.59
CA ALA A 65 4.40 -16.71 12.45
C ALA A 65 5.07 -17.08 13.77
N VAL A 66 6.02 -18.01 13.71
CA VAL A 66 6.88 -18.34 14.85
C VAL A 66 8.14 -17.48 14.76
N PRO A 67 8.50 -16.72 15.81
CA PRO A 67 9.77 -15.99 15.84
C PRO A 67 10.93 -16.94 15.55
N GLY A 68 11.75 -16.55 14.58
CA GLY A 68 12.88 -17.36 14.12
C GLY A 68 14.20 -16.68 14.44
N ASN A 69 15.31 -17.42 14.37
CA ASN A 69 16.63 -16.80 14.37
C ASN A 69 16.84 -16.09 13.01
N THR A 70 16.42 -14.83 12.94
CA THR A 70 16.60 -13.98 11.76
C THR A 70 17.86 -13.14 11.89
N THR A 71 18.42 -12.73 10.76
CA THR A 71 19.58 -11.82 10.73
C THR A 71 19.15 -10.34 10.70
N GLY A 72 17.85 -10.05 10.86
CA GLY A 72 17.26 -8.72 10.64
C GLY A 72 17.15 -8.30 9.17
N ARG A 73 17.79 -9.03 8.25
CA ARG A 73 17.73 -8.79 6.81
C ARG A 73 16.73 -9.72 6.14
N CYS A 74 15.91 -9.15 5.26
CA CYS A 74 14.97 -9.88 4.42
C CYS A 74 15.31 -9.70 2.93
N LYS A 75 14.99 -10.70 2.11
CA LYS A 75 15.25 -10.68 0.67
C LYS A 75 13.95 -10.65 -0.13
N LEU A 76 13.96 -9.85 -1.20
CA LEU A 76 12.93 -9.92 -2.22
C LEU A 76 13.01 -11.27 -2.94
N ASP A 77 11.85 -11.82 -3.28
CA ASP A 77 11.78 -12.94 -4.23
C ASP A 77 11.57 -12.42 -5.66
N PHE A 78 11.50 -13.36 -6.61
CA PHE A 78 11.38 -13.04 -8.03
C PHE A 78 10.21 -12.09 -8.33
N TRP A 79 9.02 -12.38 -7.80
CA TRP A 79 7.85 -11.52 -8.03
C TRP A 79 7.97 -10.19 -7.29
N GLY A 80 8.54 -10.19 -6.08
CA GLY A 80 8.90 -8.96 -5.38
C GLY A 80 9.80 -8.04 -6.21
N HIS A 81 10.87 -8.58 -6.79
CA HIS A 81 11.76 -7.81 -7.67
C HIS A 81 11.06 -7.26 -8.91
N VAL A 82 10.24 -8.07 -9.58
CA VAL A 82 9.52 -7.67 -10.79
C VAL A 82 8.53 -6.55 -10.50
N LEU A 83 7.73 -6.70 -9.44
CA LEU A 83 6.71 -5.73 -9.05
C LEU A 83 7.36 -4.42 -8.55
N LEU A 84 8.38 -4.52 -7.70
CA LEU A 84 9.11 -3.36 -7.21
C LEU A 84 9.72 -2.56 -8.37
N TRP A 85 10.39 -3.24 -9.31
CA TRP A 85 10.97 -2.59 -10.49
C TRP A 85 9.94 -1.91 -11.40
N ALA A 86 8.70 -2.41 -11.42
CA ALA A 86 7.61 -1.84 -12.22
C ALA A 86 6.98 -0.60 -11.57
N LEU A 87 7.02 -0.52 -10.23
CA LEU A 87 6.35 0.52 -9.43
C LEU A 87 7.29 1.64 -8.97
N GLU A 88 8.57 1.33 -8.71
CA GLU A 88 9.55 2.32 -8.25
C GLU A 88 9.62 3.54 -9.19
N PRO A 89 9.49 4.77 -8.66
CA PRO A 89 9.66 5.98 -9.44
C PRO A 89 11.08 6.09 -10.03
N PRO A 90 11.24 6.60 -11.27
CA PRO A 90 10.18 6.96 -12.22
C PRO A 90 9.53 5.71 -12.86
N PRO A 91 8.19 5.68 -12.99
CA PRO A 91 7.49 4.49 -13.48
C PRO A 91 7.91 4.18 -14.91
N LYS A 92 8.44 2.96 -15.10
CA LYS A 92 8.96 2.51 -16.40
C LYS A 92 7.85 2.16 -17.39
N PHE A 93 6.65 1.93 -16.88
CA PHE A 93 5.48 1.55 -17.66
C PHE A 93 4.26 2.36 -17.23
N ARG A 94 3.41 2.69 -18.19
CA ARG A 94 2.07 3.20 -17.94
C ARG A 94 1.08 2.08 -18.19
N PHE A 95 0.51 1.55 -17.12
CA PHE A 95 -0.53 0.54 -17.21
C PHE A 95 -1.90 1.21 -17.14
N ARG A 96 -2.88 0.64 -17.83
CA ARG A 96 -4.26 1.01 -17.61
C ARG A 96 -4.69 0.42 -16.28
N THR A 97 -5.15 1.26 -15.36
CA THR A 97 -5.71 0.81 -14.08
C THR A 97 -6.88 -0.14 -14.34
N PRO A 98 -6.85 -1.37 -13.83
CA PRO A 98 -8.01 -2.26 -13.90
C PRO A 98 -9.19 -1.66 -13.14
N GLN A 99 -10.43 -1.93 -13.56
CA GLN A 99 -11.64 -1.36 -12.94
C GLN A 99 -11.73 -1.58 -11.43
N ALA A 100 -11.19 -2.70 -10.93
CA ALA A 100 -11.12 -3.01 -9.50
C ALA A 100 -10.24 -2.05 -8.67
N PHE A 101 -9.51 -1.16 -9.32
CA PHE A 101 -8.68 -0.14 -8.70
C PHE A 101 -8.97 1.27 -9.22
N ASP A 102 -10.00 1.44 -10.06
CA ASP A 102 -10.39 2.75 -10.56
C ASP A 102 -11.46 3.33 -9.62
N PRO A 103 -11.15 4.43 -8.89
CA PRO A 103 -12.09 5.04 -7.95
C PRO A 103 -13.46 5.36 -8.57
N LYS A 104 -13.49 5.70 -9.87
CA LYS A 104 -14.73 6.03 -10.60
C LYS A 104 -15.60 4.80 -10.83
N TYR A 105 -15.00 3.68 -11.24
CA TYR A 105 -15.75 2.43 -11.45
C TYR A 105 -16.20 1.78 -10.15
N ILE A 106 -15.41 1.91 -9.07
CA ILE A 106 -15.80 1.41 -7.75
C ILE A 106 -16.98 2.23 -7.21
N ALA A 107 -16.98 3.56 -7.41
CA ALA A 107 -18.09 4.43 -7.03
C ALA A 107 -19.41 4.08 -7.73
N ASP A 108 -19.35 3.70 -9.01
CA ASP A 108 -20.55 3.36 -9.79
C ASP A 108 -21.13 1.96 -9.48
N THR A 109 -20.36 1.06 -8.86
CA THR A 109 -20.73 -0.37 -8.71
C THR A 109 -21.01 -0.82 -7.27
N GLN A 110 -20.68 -0.02 -6.25
CA GLN A 110 -20.97 -0.34 -4.85
C GLN A 110 -21.99 0.63 -4.23
N LEU A 111 -23.15 0.08 -3.84
CA LEU A 111 -24.22 0.74 -3.06
C LEU A 111 -23.78 1.22 -1.65
N GLU A 112 -22.55 0.96 -1.24
CA GLU A 112 -22.04 1.18 0.12
C GLU A 112 -20.69 1.91 0.13
N ARG A 113 -20.46 2.85 -0.80
CA ARG A 113 -19.47 3.90 -0.49
C ARG A 113 -20.04 4.76 0.63
N ILE A 114 -19.33 4.82 1.76
CA ILE A 114 -19.19 6.10 2.43
C ILE A 114 -18.42 6.96 1.42
N ILE A 115 -19.10 7.89 0.74
CA ILE A 115 -18.39 8.94 0.00
C ILE A 115 -17.67 9.73 1.07
N LEU A 116 -16.38 9.46 1.23
CA LEU A 116 -15.53 10.21 2.13
C LEU A 116 -15.34 11.59 1.53
N GLU A 117 -15.48 12.61 2.37
CA GLU A 117 -15.02 13.94 2.01
C GLU A 117 -13.49 13.87 1.74
N PRO A 118 -12.94 14.74 0.89
CA PRO A 118 -11.53 14.66 0.48
C PRO A 118 -10.53 14.64 1.64
N ASP A 119 -10.82 15.37 2.72
CA ASP A 119 -10.03 15.37 3.96
C ASP A 119 -10.12 14.03 4.72
N GLN A 120 -11.31 13.44 4.82
CA GLN A 120 -11.51 12.12 5.44
C GLN A 120 -10.72 11.04 4.71
N THR A 121 -10.59 11.14 3.39
CA THR A 121 -9.77 10.22 2.58
C THR A 121 -8.29 10.29 2.99
N VAL A 122 -7.74 11.51 3.19
CA VAL A 122 -6.35 11.70 3.65
C VAL A 122 -6.18 11.12 5.05
N GLU A 123 -7.10 11.39 5.98
CA GLU A 123 -7.03 10.87 7.34
C GLU A 123 -7.06 9.34 7.39
N MET A 124 -7.91 8.71 6.57
CA MET A 124 -7.97 7.26 6.46
C MET A 124 -6.69 6.67 5.87
N PHE A 125 -6.08 7.34 4.89
CA PHE A 125 -4.80 6.93 4.36
C PHE A 125 -3.71 6.99 5.43
N LEU A 126 -3.59 8.09 6.18
CA LEU A 126 -2.65 8.20 7.29
C LEU A 126 -2.89 7.13 8.37
N ALA A 127 -4.16 6.81 8.67
CA ALA A 127 -4.50 5.72 9.58
C ALA A 127 -4.02 4.36 9.05
N SER A 128 -4.13 4.12 7.74
CA SER A 128 -3.60 2.90 7.11
C SER A 128 -2.07 2.82 7.20
N GLN A 129 -1.35 3.94 7.03
CA GLN A 129 0.11 3.98 7.19
C GLN A 129 0.56 3.62 8.60
N ARG A 130 -0.13 4.18 9.60
CA ARG A 130 0.12 3.82 11.01
C ARG A 130 -0.20 2.36 11.30
N ALA A 131 -1.23 1.79 10.67
CA ALA A 131 -1.54 0.37 10.80
C ALA A 131 -0.42 -0.52 10.19
N VAL A 132 0.15 -0.12 9.04
CA VAL A 132 1.31 -0.82 8.46
C VAL A 132 2.51 -0.76 9.40
N LEU A 133 2.84 0.42 9.93
CA LEU A 133 3.95 0.58 10.88
C LEU A 133 3.78 -0.33 12.10
N LYS A 134 2.57 -0.40 12.65
CA LYS A 134 2.27 -1.32 13.76
C LYS A 134 2.50 -2.79 13.37
N LEU A 135 2.10 -3.20 12.17
CA LEU A 135 2.36 -4.57 11.69
C LEU A 135 3.86 -4.84 11.51
N LEU A 136 4.65 -3.85 11.10
CA LEU A 136 6.11 -3.96 11.01
C LEU A 136 6.77 -4.06 12.39
N ASP A 137 6.20 -3.43 13.42
CA ASP A 137 6.65 -3.59 14.81
C ASP A 137 6.32 -4.98 15.34
N ASP A 138 5.10 -5.47 15.08
CA ASP A 138 4.68 -6.84 15.45
C ASP A 138 5.48 -7.91 14.68
N ALA A 139 6.09 -7.55 13.55
CA ALA A 139 6.90 -8.43 12.71
C ALA A 139 8.38 -8.58 13.16
N GLU A 140 8.80 -7.89 14.22
CA GLU A 140 10.18 -7.95 14.70
C GLU A 140 10.59 -9.40 15.05
N GLY A 141 11.76 -9.84 14.58
CA GLY A 141 12.21 -11.23 14.79
C GLY A 141 11.47 -12.29 13.95
N ILE A 142 10.60 -11.91 13.02
CA ILE A 142 9.96 -12.83 12.07
C ILE A 142 10.73 -12.83 10.74
N ALA A 143 10.96 -14.02 10.18
CA ALA A 143 11.58 -14.19 8.86
C ALA A 143 10.56 -13.95 7.73
N LEU A 144 10.16 -12.69 7.52
CA LEU A 144 9.09 -12.29 6.59
C LEU A 144 9.34 -12.69 5.14
N ASP A 145 10.60 -12.87 4.74
CA ASP A 145 10.97 -13.32 3.39
C ASP A 145 10.68 -14.82 3.13
N ARG A 146 10.48 -15.59 4.21
CA ARG A 146 10.14 -17.03 4.16
C ARG A 146 8.65 -17.31 4.18
N ILE A 147 7.82 -16.37 4.63
CA ILE A 147 6.36 -16.53 4.67
C ILE A 147 5.80 -16.14 3.31
N LYS A 148 5.22 -17.09 2.58
CA LYS A 148 4.67 -16.87 1.22
C LYS A 148 3.18 -16.61 1.26
N ILE A 149 2.75 -15.59 0.53
CA ILE A 149 1.35 -15.24 0.32
C ILE A 149 0.98 -15.34 -1.16
N VAL A 150 -0.32 -15.49 -1.40
CA VAL A 150 -0.92 -15.30 -2.73
C VAL A 150 -1.40 -13.85 -2.80
N SER A 151 -1.14 -13.16 -3.92
CA SER A 151 -1.62 -11.79 -4.10
C SER A 151 -3.15 -11.74 -3.97
N PRO A 152 -3.71 -10.78 -3.20
CA PRO A 152 -5.16 -10.54 -3.15
C PRO A 152 -5.75 -10.21 -4.53
N PHE A 153 -4.93 -9.73 -5.45
CA PHE A 153 -5.35 -9.25 -6.76
C PHE A 153 -5.10 -10.26 -7.90
N SER A 154 -4.31 -11.31 -7.64
CA SER A 154 -4.10 -12.36 -8.62
C SER A 154 -3.66 -13.66 -7.97
N ARG A 155 -4.48 -14.70 -8.10
CA ARG A 155 -4.17 -16.05 -7.62
C ARG A 155 -2.90 -16.68 -8.23
N HIS A 156 -2.43 -16.13 -9.34
CA HIS A 156 -1.26 -16.63 -10.08
C HIS A 156 0.05 -15.99 -9.61
N VAL A 157 -0.02 -14.94 -8.79
CA VAL A 157 1.15 -14.22 -8.29
C VAL A 157 1.35 -14.59 -6.82
N ARG A 158 2.53 -15.09 -6.50
CA ARG A 158 2.92 -15.50 -5.15
C ARG A 158 4.26 -14.89 -4.79
N TYR A 159 4.35 -14.27 -3.63
CA TYR A 159 5.57 -13.64 -3.12
C TYR A 159 5.56 -13.65 -1.59
N SER A 160 6.67 -13.27 -0.98
CA SER A 160 6.80 -13.22 0.46
C SER A 160 6.03 -12.06 1.09
N VAL A 161 5.69 -12.19 2.38
CA VAL A 161 5.17 -11.08 3.18
C VAL A 161 6.15 -9.90 3.12
N TRP A 162 7.46 -10.15 3.20
CA TRP A 162 8.47 -9.11 2.99
C TRP A 162 8.31 -8.39 1.65
N SER A 163 8.23 -9.14 0.55
CA SER A 163 8.08 -8.56 -0.78
C SER A 163 6.77 -7.79 -0.91
N SER A 164 5.71 -8.24 -0.25
CA SER A 164 4.43 -7.53 -0.25
C SER A 164 4.52 -6.15 0.39
N PHE A 165 5.19 -6.02 1.55
CA PHE A 165 5.39 -4.71 2.17
C PHE A 165 6.27 -3.80 1.31
N CYS A 166 7.37 -4.32 0.74
CA CYS A 166 8.24 -3.50 -0.12
C CYS A 166 7.51 -3.01 -1.38
N VAL A 167 6.66 -3.86 -1.97
CA VAL A 167 5.84 -3.51 -3.13
C VAL A 167 4.78 -2.47 -2.76
N THR A 168 4.15 -2.59 -1.59
CA THR A 168 3.22 -1.57 -1.08
C THR A 168 3.94 -0.24 -0.86
N ALA A 169 5.08 -0.23 -0.16
CA ALA A 169 5.84 1.00 0.09
C ALA A 169 6.31 1.71 -1.19
N ALA A 170 6.51 0.98 -2.29
CA ALA A 170 6.88 1.59 -3.56
C ALA A 170 5.68 2.01 -4.42
N HIS A 171 4.46 1.57 -4.08
CA HIS A 171 3.23 1.94 -4.77
C HIS A 171 2.64 3.23 -4.23
N GLU A 172 2.77 3.45 -2.92
CA GLU A 172 2.31 4.64 -2.20
C GLU A 172 3.19 5.87 -2.47
#